data_AF-A0A222WM12-F1
#
_entry.id   AF-A0A222WM12-F1
#
_cell.length_a   1.000
_cell.length_b   1.000
_cell.length_c   1.000
_cell.angle_alpha   90.00
_cell.angle_beta   90.00
_cell.angle_gamma   90.00
#
_symmetry.space_group_name_H-M   'P 1'
#
loop_
_entity.id
_entity.type
_entity.pdbx_description
1 polymer ?
#
loop_
_entity_poly.entity_id
_entity_poly.type
_entity_poly.pdbx_seq_one_letter_code
_entity_poly.pdbx_strand_id
1 'polypeptide(L)'
;MATTVDMQVVKSKLEQIIADKFAIGNERSAHIENCELEGEVLNFKVSVRSKEVKKERNTGIRITVFSITYDVRGQVNLFNPDPDDVKVCVHAPSPVNLVCVKASEIARFIMA
;
A
#
# COMPACT_ATOMS: atom_id res chain seq x y z
N MET A 1 -5.76 -27.77 -17.57
CA MET A 1 -5.13 -26.61 -18.23
C MET A 1 -4.66 -25.69 -17.12
N ALA A 2 -3.34 -25.50 -16.96
CA ALA A 2 -2.82 -24.61 -15.93
C ALA A 2 -3.09 -23.17 -16.37
N THR A 3 -3.89 -22.43 -15.62
CA THR A 3 -4.12 -21.00 -15.84
C THR A 3 -2.81 -20.29 -15.53
N THR A 4 -2.06 -19.88 -16.54
CA THR A 4 -0.85 -19.08 -16.34
C THR A 4 -1.28 -17.70 -15.84
N VAL A 5 -1.01 -17.43 -14.56
CA VAL A 5 -1.25 -16.12 -13.95
C VAL A 5 -0.31 -15.11 -14.60
N ASP A 6 -0.87 -14.09 -15.25
CA ASP A 6 -0.10 -12.97 -15.77
C ASP A 6 0.31 -12.05 -14.61
N MET A 7 1.57 -12.21 -14.18
CA MET A 7 2.14 -11.44 -13.08
C MET A 7 2.23 -9.94 -13.38
N GLN A 8 2.27 -9.50 -14.64
CA GLN A 8 2.23 -8.07 -14.94
C GLN A 8 0.85 -7.49 -14.63
N VAL A 9 -0.22 -8.19 -15.02
CA VAL A 9 -1.59 -7.79 -14.71
C VAL A 9 -1.83 -7.78 -13.20
N VAL A 10 -1.32 -8.77 -12.47
CA VAL A 10 -1.41 -8.82 -11.00
C VAL A 10 -0.70 -7.61 -10.38
N LYS A 11 0.52 -7.29 -10.84
CA LYS A 11 1.29 -6.15 -10.34
C LYS A 11 0.56 -4.83 -10.54
N SER A 12 0.08 -4.55 -11.77
CA SER A 12 -0.62 -3.31 -12.06
C SER A 12 -1.93 -3.17 -11.28
N LYS A 13 -2.68 -4.27 -11.09
CA LYS A 13 -3.90 -4.25 -10.27
C LYS A 13 -3.59 -4.00 -8.79
N LEU A 14 -2.54 -4.64 -8.24
CA LEU A 14 -2.12 -4.43 -6.86
C LEU A 14 -1.71 -2.98 -6.62
N GLU A 15 -0.89 -2.39 -7.51
CA GLU A 15 -0.51 -0.97 -7.42
C GLU A 15 -1.74 -0.06 -7.43
N GLN A 16 -2.68 -0.28 -8.36
CA GLN A 16 -3.89 0.53 -8.46
C GLN A 16 -4.76 0.43 -7.21
N ILE A 17 -5.06 -0.80 -6.75
CA ILE A 17 -5.88 -1.03 -5.55
C ILE A 17 -5.22 -0.39 -4.32
N ILE A 18 -3.91 -0.53 -4.18
CA ILE A 18 -3.20 -0.01 -3.02
C ILE A 18 -3.15 1.52 -3.05
N ALA A 19 -2.91 2.13 -4.21
CA ALA A 19 -2.99 3.57 -4.39
C ALA A 19 -4.40 4.12 -4.08
N ASP A 20 -5.44 3.42 -4.50
CA ASP A 20 -6.82 3.88 -4.31
C ASP A 20 -7.31 3.74 -2.86
N LYS A 21 -6.91 2.67 -2.17
CA LYS A 21 -7.42 2.35 -0.83
C LYS A 21 -6.57 2.88 0.29
N PHE A 22 -5.25 2.96 0.10
CA PHE A 22 -4.34 3.31 1.18
C PHE A 22 -3.75 4.69 1.01
N ALA A 23 -3.54 5.21 -0.21
CA ALA A 23 -2.95 6.52 -0.39
C ALA A 23 -3.96 7.66 -0.18
N ILE A 24 -3.52 8.72 0.51
CA ILE A 24 -4.32 9.91 0.84
C ILE A 24 -3.69 11.18 0.26
N GLY A 25 -4.52 12.22 0.11
CA GLY A 25 -4.14 13.49 -0.50
C GLY A 25 -4.36 13.50 -2.02
N ASN A 26 -4.08 14.66 -2.64
CA ASN A 26 -4.32 14.89 -4.07
C ASN A 26 -3.17 14.46 -5.00
N GLU A 27 -1.98 14.18 -4.47
CA GLU A 27 -0.87 13.58 -5.20
C GLU A 27 -0.56 12.21 -4.59
N ARG A 28 -1.08 11.14 -5.23
CA ARG A 28 -0.99 9.78 -4.74
C ARG A 28 -0.32 8.85 -5.75
N SER A 29 0.51 7.94 -5.26
CA SER A 29 1.13 6.90 -6.09
C SER A 29 1.41 5.66 -5.24
N ALA A 30 1.34 4.49 -5.86
CA ALA A 30 1.85 3.25 -5.29
C ALA A 30 2.75 2.57 -6.32
N HIS A 31 3.82 1.93 -5.85
CA HIS A 31 4.78 1.24 -6.69
C HIS A 31 5.18 -0.09 -6.07
N ILE A 32 5.09 -1.18 -6.84
CA ILE A 32 5.58 -2.49 -6.42
C ILE A 32 7.10 -2.48 -6.38
N GLU A 33 7.64 -2.73 -5.19
CA GLU A 33 9.07 -2.96 -5.00
C GLU A 33 9.41 -4.44 -5.16
N ASN A 34 8.55 -5.33 -4.66
CA ASN A 34 8.66 -6.77 -4.86
C ASN A 34 7.29 -7.40 -5.09
N CYS A 35 7.20 -8.40 -5.97
CA CYS A 35 6.01 -9.22 -6.18
C CYS A 35 6.42 -10.54 -6.86
N GLU A 36 6.38 -11.61 -6.07
CA GLU A 36 6.88 -12.95 -6.40
C GLU A 36 5.85 -14.00 -5.97
N LEU A 37 5.61 -14.99 -6.84
CA LEU A 37 4.73 -16.12 -6.56
C LEU A 37 5.59 -17.37 -6.32
N GLU A 38 5.60 -17.86 -5.08
CA GLU A 38 6.34 -19.04 -4.67
C GLU A 38 5.36 -20.18 -4.38
N GLY A 39 5.15 -21.04 -5.39
CA GLY A 39 4.11 -22.07 -5.32
C GLY A 39 2.72 -21.43 -5.22
N GLU A 40 2.13 -21.50 -4.03
CA GLU A 40 0.79 -20.97 -3.72
C GLU A 40 0.80 -19.62 -3.02
N VAL A 41 1.98 -19.14 -2.62
CA VAL A 41 2.13 -17.96 -1.78
C VAL A 41 2.60 -16.77 -2.61
N LEU A 42 1.78 -15.72 -2.63
CA LEU A 42 2.13 -14.45 -3.25
C LEU A 42 2.76 -13.52 -2.22
N ASN A 43 4.07 -13.28 -2.35
CA ASN A 43 4.80 -12.30 -1.57
C ASN A 43 4.82 -10.98 -2.32
N PHE A 44 4.41 -9.89 -1.68
CA PHE A 44 4.51 -8.55 -2.28
C PHE A 44 4.88 -7.47 -1.27
N LYS A 45 5.56 -6.44 -1.79
CA LYS A 45 5.90 -5.19 -1.11
C LYS A 45 5.60 -4.03 -2.03
N VAL A 46 4.78 -3.09 -1.58
CA VAL A 46 4.38 -1.90 -2.33
C VAL A 46 4.72 -0.65 -1.54
N SER A 47 5.50 0.24 -2.14
CA SER A 47 5.77 1.57 -1.62
C SER A 47 4.60 2.49 -1.95
N VAL A 48 4.03 3.14 -0.96
CA VAL A 48 2.87 4.02 -1.11
C VAL A 48 3.27 5.43 -0.71
N ARG A 49 3.02 6.38 -1.61
CA ARG A 49 3.21 7.81 -1.37
C ARG A 49 1.86 8.51 -1.27
N SER A 50 1.67 9.15 -0.14
CA SER A 50 0.53 10.02 0.15
C SER A 50 1.01 11.45 0.28
N LYS A 51 0.54 12.35 -0.59
CA LYS A 51 0.95 13.75 -0.58
C LYS A 51 -0.24 14.67 -0.85
N GLU A 52 -0.32 15.74 -0.06
CA GLU A 52 -1.31 16.79 -0.24
C GLU A 52 -0.62 18.10 -0.58
N VAL A 53 -1.02 18.68 -1.71
CA VAL A 53 -0.49 19.96 -2.19
C VAL A 53 -1.63 20.95 -2.36
N LYS A 54 -1.57 22.05 -1.63
CA LYS A 54 -2.52 23.16 -1.79
C LYS A 54 -1.91 24.24 -2.67
N LYS A 55 -2.73 24.78 -3.56
CA LYS A 55 -2.36 25.95 -4.37
C LYS A 55 -2.78 27.20 -3.61
N GLU A 56 -1.83 28.07 -3.29
CA GLU A 56 -2.13 29.38 -2.74
C GLU A 56 -2.92 30.19 -3.76
N ARG A 57 -4.06 30.75 -3.34
CA ARG A 57 -5.02 31.41 -4.25
C ARG A 57 -4.44 32.64 -4.96
N ASN A 58 -3.53 33.37 -4.30
CA ASN A 58 -3.07 34.67 -4.77
C ASN A 58 -1.80 34.61 -5.63
N THR A 59 -0.88 33.69 -5.32
CA THR A 59 0.42 33.57 -6.00
C THR A 59 0.48 32.37 -6.96
N GLY A 60 -0.45 31.42 -6.80
CA GLY A 60 -0.41 30.14 -7.50
C GLY A 60 0.69 29.19 -7.02
N ILE A 61 1.43 29.53 -5.95
CA ILE A 61 2.48 28.70 -5.37
C ILE A 61 1.87 27.41 -4.80
N ARG A 62 2.55 26.28 -5.04
CA ARG A 62 2.18 24.97 -4.53
C ARG A 62 2.83 24.75 -3.16
N ILE A 63 2.02 24.64 -2.12
CA ILE A 63 2.46 24.37 -0.74
C ILE A 63 2.18 22.90 -0.45
N THR A 64 3.22 22.14 -0.11
CA THR A 64 3.05 20.76 0.37
C THR A 64 2.58 20.79 1.82
N VAL A 65 1.38 20.28 2.07
CA VAL A 65 0.79 20.19 3.42
C VAL A 65 1.34 18.97 4.15
N PHE A 66 1.42 17.83 3.45
CA PHE A 66 2.11 16.64 3.93
C PHE A 66 2.65 15.82 2.76
N SER A 67 3.67 15.00 3.03
CA SER A 67 4.18 13.97 2.14
C SER A 67 4.69 12.81 3.00
N ILE A 68 4.00 11.68 2.96
CA ILE A 68 4.31 10.49 3.76
C ILE A 68 4.51 9.31 2.79
N THR A 69 5.55 8.52 3.06
CA THR A 69 5.82 7.28 2.35
C THR A 69 5.80 6.12 3.34
N TYR A 70 5.12 5.03 2.99
CA TYR A 70 5.01 3.81 3.81
C TYR A 70 4.90 2.59 2.92
N ASP A 71 5.11 1.41 3.49
CA ASP A 71 5.08 0.14 2.78
C ASP A 71 3.77 -0.59 3.07
N VAL A 72 3.17 -1.21 2.06
CA VAL A 72 2.16 -2.26 2.22
C VAL A 72 2.81 -3.58 1.87
N ARG A 73 2.74 -4.56 2.78
CA ARG A 73 3.35 -5.88 2.62
C ARG A 73 2.29 -6.95 2.73
N GLY A 74 2.41 -8.00 1.93
CA GLY A 74 1.53 -9.16 2.05
C GLY A 74 2.24 -10.45 1.69
N GLN A 75 1.84 -11.52 2.39
CA GLN A 75 2.22 -12.89 2.10
C GLN A 75 0.94 -13.72 2.06
N VAL A 76 0.29 -13.75 0.90
CA VAL A 76 -1.08 -14.28 0.78
C VAL A 76 -1.05 -15.67 0.16
N ASN A 77 -1.65 -16.66 0.82
CA ASN A 77 -1.92 -17.95 0.19
C ASN A 77 -3.12 -17.83 -0.76
N LEU A 78 -2.93 -18.10 -2.05
CA LEU A 78 -3.97 -17.90 -3.07
C LEU A 78 -5.14 -18.91 -2.98
N PHE A 79 -4.94 -20.07 -2.37
CA PHE A 79 -5.96 -21.10 -2.20
C PHE A 79 -6.72 -20.99 -0.87
N ASN A 80 -6.09 -20.41 0.15
CA ASN A 80 -6.70 -20.14 1.43
C ASN A 80 -6.32 -18.73 1.94
N PRO A 81 -6.90 -17.67 1.35
CA PRO A 81 -6.51 -16.30 1.67
C PRO A 81 -7.01 -15.91 3.06
N ASP A 82 -6.09 -15.46 3.93
CA ASP A 82 -6.42 -14.87 5.22
C ASP A 82 -6.30 -13.33 5.15
N PRO A 83 -7.31 -12.54 5.54
CA PRO A 83 -7.20 -11.08 5.60
C PRO A 83 -6.06 -10.58 6.50
N ASP A 84 -5.57 -11.37 7.46
CA ASP A 84 -4.42 -11.03 8.31
C ASP A 84 -3.05 -11.20 7.61
N ASP A 85 -3.04 -11.79 6.41
CA ASP A 85 -1.84 -11.96 5.58
C ASP A 85 -1.31 -10.63 5.01
N VAL A 86 -2.14 -9.58 5.05
CA VAL A 86 -1.80 -8.24 4.58
C VAL A 86 -1.56 -7.29 5.76
N LYS A 87 -0.42 -6.60 5.72
CA LYS A 87 0.00 -5.65 6.74
C LYS A 87 0.37 -4.31 6.11
N VAL A 88 -0.04 -3.22 6.76
CA VAL A 88 0.40 -1.87 6.42
C VAL A 88 1.50 -1.48 7.40
N CYS A 89 2.68 -1.15 6.89
CA CYS A 89 3.87 -0.84 7.66
C CYS A 89 4.30 0.62 7.41
N VAL A 90 4.14 1.47 8.43
CA VAL A 90 4.55 2.87 8.38
C VAL A 90 5.94 3.02 9.00
N HIS A 91 6.85 3.68 8.29
CA HIS A 91 8.16 4.04 8.83
C HIS A 91 7.95 5.14 9.88
N ALA A 92 8.36 4.87 11.13
CA ALA A 92 8.22 5.78 12.25
C ALA A 92 9.60 6.28 12.71
N PRO A 93 9.71 7.52 13.24
CA PRO A 93 10.97 7.98 13.82
C PRO A 93 11.47 7.05 14.94
N SER A 94 12.79 7.05 15.15
CA SER A 94 13.45 6.31 16.23
C SER A 94 12.79 6.58 17.60
N PRO A 95 12.63 5.57 18.47
CA PRO A 95 13.22 4.22 18.41
C PRO A 95 12.36 3.18 17.68
N VAL A 96 11.16 3.55 17.22
CA VAL A 96 10.17 2.56 16.75
C VAL A 96 10.49 2.05 15.35
N ASN A 97 11.11 2.88 14.49
CA ASN A 97 11.61 2.60 13.13
C ASN A 97 10.54 2.12 12.12
N LEU A 98 9.71 1.14 12.46
CA LEU A 98 8.64 0.58 11.63
C LEU A 98 7.46 0.13 12.51
N VAL A 99 6.27 0.64 12.23
CA VAL A 99 5.01 0.18 12.86
C VAL A 99 4.19 -0.55 11.82
N CYS A 100 3.94 -1.83 12.02
CA CYS A 100 3.09 -2.63 11.15
C CYS A 100 1.76 -2.97 11.84
N VAL A 101 0.67 -2.78 11.12
CA VAL A 101 -0.69 -3.09 11.58
C VAL A 101 -1.34 -4.04 10.57
N LYS A 102 -2.04 -5.06 11.06
CA LYS A 102 -2.78 -5.99 10.19
C LYS A 102 -4.00 -5.30 9.57
N ALA A 103 -4.40 -5.75 8.37
CA ALA A 103 -5.59 -5.20 7.72
C ALA A 103 -6.86 -5.36 8.58
N SER A 104 -7.00 -6.48 9.32
CA SER A 104 -8.14 -6.68 10.23
C SER A 104 -8.17 -5.72 11.42
N GLU A 105 -7.00 -5.35 11.95
CA GLU A 105 -6.89 -4.38 13.04
C GLU A 105 -7.32 -2.99 12.58
N ILE A 106 -6.91 -2.57 11.38
CA ILE A 106 -7.38 -1.33 10.74
C ILE A 106 -8.90 -1.36 10.56
N ALA A 107 -9.45 -2.47 10.07
CA ALA A 107 -10.89 -2.61 9.88
C ALA A 107 -11.68 -2.47 11.20
N ARG A 108 -11.17 -3.03 12.30
CA ARG A 108 -11.78 -2.85 13.63
C ARG A 108 -11.79 -1.39 14.09
N PHE A 109 -10.72 -0.63 13.83
CA PHE A 109 -10.68 0.80 14.19
C PHE A 109 -11.67 1.66 13.39
N ILE A 110 -12.00 1.29 12.15
CA ILE A 110 -12.92 2.04 11.29
C ILE A 110 -14.40 1.69 11.58
N MET A 111 -14.67 0.46 12.01
CA MET A 111 -16.03 -0.02 12.32
C MET A 111 -16.47 0.20 13.77
N ALA A 112 -15.58 0.72 14.62
CA ALA A 112 -15.88 1.16 15.99
C ALA A 112 -16.40 2.60 16.02
#